data_AF-A0A8C5KIQ8-F1
#
_entry.id   AF-A0A8C5KIQ8-F1
#
_cell.length_a   1.000
_cell.length_b   1.000
_cell.length_c   1.000
_cell.angle_alpha   90.00
_cell.angle_beta   90.00
_cell.angle_gamma   90.00
#
_symmetry.space_group_name_H-M   'P 1'
#
loop_
_entity.id
_entity.type
_entity.pdbx_description
1 polymer ?
#
loop_
_entity_poly.entity_id
_entity_poly.type
_entity_poly.pdbx_seq_one_letter_code
_entity_poly.pdbx_strand_id
1 'polypeptide(L)'
;GTAQPRGHPDEAPESPEPREPRSPAEPPSRPGAEQPREEEEEVGEGSSTESCRDEPEATPPVQIQASASSCPPSGEGIRGAARRLHGQKLEALTRVALMEQRVKELQRQKKELRIEMEVEVALLRGELAGERVAARREEGQLRELLAQQVDAQQSSRDLQEQEQRRLSQERDRVESLRQRLKEAQGQLDLQPEDQRERLLQGVQEIREQLDAAQRAYEDLEFQQLERESWQEEEERGSPGARTPHPKVQELQASVAQHKRRIQVLEEQLKSLGEQMASESRGLSRKREEALQALTQERSRLLELNCLQGTPDGDFSEPSQALTKLLFTQKTDRQLLVLQDPGALAASTSASSCLFSVHSSLQ
;
A
#
# COMPACT_ATOMS: atom_id res chain seq x y z
N GLY A 1 -0.79 -6.77 74.25
CA GLY A 1 -0.06 -5.68 73.56
C GLY A 1 -0.13 -5.95 72.08
N THR A 2 -0.82 -5.13 71.28
CA THR A 2 -0.34 -3.84 70.71
C THR A 2 0.89 -4.08 69.83
N ALA A 3 0.90 -3.81 68.51
CA ALA A 3 0.43 -2.57 67.89
C ALA A 3 0.19 -2.72 66.36
N GLN A 4 -0.84 -2.02 65.86
CA GLN A 4 -0.80 -1.31 64.57
C GLN A 4 -0.19 0.10 64.79
N PRO A 5 0.20 0.82 63.71
CA PRO A 5 -0.67 1.89 63.17
C PRO A 5 -0.73 1.87 61.60
N ARG A 6 -1.88 2.14 60.95
CA ARG A 6 -2.40 3.46 60.46
C ARG A 6 -1.38 4.24 59.59
N GLY A 7 -1.68 4.79 58.41
CA GLY A 7 -2.93 5.03 57.67
C GLY A 7 -2.63 5.85 56.38
N HIS A 8 -3.62 5.90 55.48
CA HIS A 8 -3.79 6.65 54.19
C HIS A 8 -3.56 8.20 54.27
N PRO A 9 -3.74 9.06 53.22
CA PRO A 9 -4.32 8.88 51.85
C PRO A 9 -3.67 9.69 50.67
N ASP A 10 -4.32 9.61 49.50
CA ASP A 10 -4.48 10.60 48.40
C ASP A 10 -3.28 11.18 47.64
N GLU A 11 -3.23 10.91 46.32
CA GLU A 11 -3.46 11.90 45.26
C GLU A 11 -3.31 11.26 43.86
N ALA A 12 -4.40 11.23 43.09
CA ALA A 12 -4.34 11.32 41.63
C ALA A 12 -4.24 12.82 41.28
N PRO A 13 -3.66 13.24 40.14
CA PRO A 13 -4.52 13.36 38.95
C PRO A 13 -3.82 13.28 37.56
N GLU A 14 -4.69 13.37 36.55
CA GLU A 14 -4.47 13.82 35.17
C GLU A 14 -4.10 12.80 34.07
N SER A 15 -5.16 12.34 33.42
CA SER A 15 -5.19 11.79 32.06
C SER A 15 -5.04 12.91 31.02
N PRO A 16 -4.26 12.75 29.95
CA PRO A 16 -4.33 13.66 28.81
C PRO A 16 -5.49 13.29 27.87
N GLU A 17 -6.33 14.27 27.56
CA GLU A 17 -7.45 14.19 26.62
C GLU A 17 -7.02 13.79 25.19
N PRO A 18 -7.84 13.03 24.44
CA PRO A 18 -7.64 12.82 23.01
C PRO A 18 -8.20 14.00 22.19
N ARG A 19 -7.33 14.63 21.41
CA ARG A 19 -7.72 15.61 20.38
C ARG A 19 -8.50 14.94 19.25
N GLU A 20 -9.68 15.47 18.95
CA GLU A 20 -10.48 15.18 17.76
C GLU A 20 -9.73 15.52 16.46
N PRO A 21 -9.75 14.64 15.44
CA PRO A 21 -9.42 15.03 14.08
C PRO A 21 -10.68 15.39 13.28
N ARG A 22 -10.69 16.65 12.81
CA ARG A 22 -11.65 17.21 11.85
C ARG A 22 -11.73 16.36 10.57
N SER A 23 -12.96 16.16 10.11
CA SER A 23 -13.36 15.60 8.81
C SER A 23 -12.88 16.45 7.62
N PRO A 24 -12.44 15.83 6.51
CA PRO A 24 -12.57 16.42 5.18
C PRO A 24 -13.76 15.82 4.42
N ALA A 25 -14.48 16.72 3.75
CA ALA A 25 -15.69 16.49 2.97
C ALA A 25 -15.48 15.59 1.74
N GLU A 26 -16.51 14.80 1.43
CA GLU A 26 -16.73 14.09 0.16
C GLU A 26 -17.09 15.06 -0.99
N PRO A 27 -16.76 14.71 -2.24
CA PRO A 27 -17.56 15.07 -3.40
C PRO A 27 -18.31 13.86 -3.98
N PRO A 28 -19.44 14.08 -4.70
CA PRO A 28 -20.47 13.07 -4.93
C PRO A 28 -20.23 12.17 -6.16
N SER A 29 -20.63 10.91 -6.00
CA SER A 29 -20.82 9.92 -7.06
C SER A 29 -22.02 10.25 -7.96
N ARG A 30 -21.89 10.01 -9.28
CA ARG A 30 -23.00 9.71 -10.20
C ARG A 30 -22.59 8.69 -11.30
N PRO A 31 -23.54 7.95 -11.89
CA PRO A 31 -23.35 6.59 -12.42
C PRO A 31 -23.57 6.43 -13.95
N GLY A 32 -23.22 5.25 -14.50
CA GLY A 32 -23.63 4.71 -15.82
C GLY A 32 -22.43 4.32 -16.69
N ALA A 33 -22.15 3.02 -16.91
CA ALA A 33 -22.61 2.16 -18.05
C ALA A 33 -21.94 2.60 -19.38
N GLU A 34 -21.29 1.77 -20.21
CA GLU A 34 -21.53 0.39 -20.68
C GLU A 34 -20.22 -0.25 -21.24
N GLN A 35 -20.15 -1.58 -21.26
CA GLN A 35 -19.23 -2.40 -22.08
C GLN A 35 -19.79 -2.59 -23.52
N PRO A 36 -18.99 -2.98 -24.52
CA PRO A 36 -18.83 -4.41 -24.88
C PRO A 36 -17.35 -4.83 -25.13
N ARG A 37 -16.93 -6.04 -24.72
CA ARG A 37 -16.84 -7.32 -25.48
C ARG A 37 -15.90 -7.26 -26.69
N GLU A 38 -14.75 -7.93 -26.63
CA GLU A 38 -14.46 -9.35 -26.96
C GLU A 38 -13.75 -9.37 -28.33
N GLU A 39 -12.53 -9.92 -28.38
CA GLU A 39 -11.99 -10.76 -29.45
C GLU A 39 -10.54 -11.13 -29.09
N GLU A 40 -10.40 -12.30 -28.46
CA GLU A 40 -9.20 -13.14 -28.59
C GLU A 40 -9.40 -14.02 -29.83
N GLU A 41 -8.38 -14.16 -30.68
CA GLU A 41 -8.02 -15.47 -31.24
C GLU A 41 -6.54 -15.51 -31.59
N GLU A 42 -5.96 -16.66 -31.25
CA GLU A 42 -4.60 -17.12 -31.43
C GLU A 42 -4.44 -17.82 -32.80
N VAL A 43 -3.20 -18.21 -33.10
CA VAL A 43 -2.77 -19.25 -34.08
C VAL A 43 -2.26 -18.74 -35.44
N GLY A 44 -1.01 -19.13 -35.73
CA GLY A 44 -0.46 -19.08 -37.08
C GLY A 44 1.05 -19.32 -37.15
N GLU A 45 1.48 -20.54 -36.83
CA GLU A 45 2.84 -21.04 -37.05
C GLU A 45 3.21 -21.16 -38.54
N GLY A 46 4.53 -21.15 -38.82
CA GLY A 46 5.16 -21.68 -40.04
C GLY A 46 5.71 -20.60 -40.99
N SER A 47 6.78 -20.78 -41.77
CA SER A 47 7.77 -21.84 -41.94
C SER A 47 8.88 -21.27 -42.84
N SER A 48 10.08 -21.87 -42.75
CA SER A 48 11.37 -21.53 -43.35
C SER A 48 11.48 -21.60 -44.88
N THR A 49 12.62 -21.02 -45.37
CA THR A 49 13.45 -21.39 -46.55
C THR A 49 12.78 -21.28 -47.93
N GLU A 50 13.37 -20.69 -48.98
CA GLU A 50 14.50 -21.08 -49.84
C GLU A 50 14.50 -20.03 -51.00
N SER A 51 15.49 -19.75 -51.85
CA SER A 51 16.38 -20.61 -52.63
C SER A 51 17.30 -19.70 -53.46
N CYS A 52 18.58 -20.03 -53.53
CA CYS A 52 19.56 -19.49 -54.48
C CYS A 52 19.29 -20.04 -55.89
N ARG A 53 19.60 -19.25 -56.93
CA ARG A 53 19.81 -19.81 -58.28
C ARG A 53 21.15 -19.35 -58.83
N ASP A 54 21.97 -20.36 -59.10
CA ASP A 54 23.22 -20.33 -59.82
C ASP A 54 23.03 -20.11 -61.33
N GLU A 55 24.08 -19.51 -61.91
CA GLU A 55 24.58 -19.53 -63.30
C GLU A 55 24.73 -20.99 -63.85
N PRO A 56 25.31 -21.33 -65.05
CA PRO A 56 26.07 -20.56 -66.06
C PRO A 56 25.78 -20.95 -67.54
N GLU A 57 26.48 -20.36 -68.54
CA GLU A 57 27.20 -21.07 -69.63
C GLU A 57 27.98 -20.10 -70.58
N ALA A 58 29.10 -20.58 -71.12
CA ALA A 58 30.19 -19.89 -71.84
C ALA A 58 29.89 -19.60 -73.35
N THR A 59 30.69 -18.93 -74.21
CA THR A 59 32.15 -18.82 -74.44
C THR A 59 32.43 -17.71 -75.52
N PRO A 60 33.70 -17.34 -75.88
CA PRO A 60 34.15 -16.00 -76.36
C PRO A 60 34.29 -15.87 -77.90
N PRO A 61 34.80 -14.76 -78.52
CA PRO A 61 36.25 -14.52 -78.66
C PRO A 61 36.75 -13.04 -78.87
N VAL A 62 38.08 -12.95 -78.98
CA VAL A 62 38.93 -11.96 -79.71
C VAL A 62 39.52 -10.77 -78.96
N GLN A 63 40.83 -10.89 -78.78
CA GLN A 63 41.82 -9.87 -78.46
C GLN A 63 41.93 -8.81 -79.58
N ILE A 64 41.90 -7.54 -79.22
CA ILE A 64 42.66 -6.50 -79.91
C ILE A 64 43.47 -5.75 -78.86
N GLN A 65 44.78 -6.01 -78.86
CA GLN A 65 45.77 -5.14 -78.26
C GLN A 65 45.85 -3.86 -79.10
N ALA A 66 45.67 -2.71 -78.47
CA ALA A 66 46.18 -1.45 -78.97
C ALA A 66 46.86 -0.70 -77.82
N SER A 67 48.18 -0.69 -77.91
CA SER A 67 49.10 0.40 -77.56
C SER A 67 48.84 1.19 -76.28
N ALA A 68 49.77 0.99 -75.35
CA ALA A 68 50.23 1.93 -74.34
C ALA A 68 49.82 3.39 -74.57
N SER A 69 49.02 3.92 -73.64
CA SER A 69 49.15 5.32 -73.24
C SER A 69 49.75 5.33 -71.84
N SER A 70 51.04 5.64 -71.83
CA SER A 70 51.78 6.13 -70.68
C SER A 70 51.02 7.26 -69.98
N CYS A 71 50.78 7.12 -68.68
CA CYS A 71 51.11 8.13 -67.65
C CYS A 71 50.50 7.67 -66.31
N PRO A 72 51.27 7.58 -65.22
CA PRO A 72 50.70 7.36 -63.91
C PRO A 72 50.04 8.66 -63.43
N PRO A 73 48.81 8.66 -62.90
CA PRO A 73 48.34 9.79 -62.14
C PRO A 73 48.95 9.65 -60.74
N SER A 74 50.23 9.97 -60.60
CA SER A 74 50.91 10.04 -59.29
C SER A 74 50.25 11.06 -58.34
N GLY A 75 49.30 11.88 -58.84
CA GLY A 75 48.43 12.77 -58.06
C GLY A 75 47.02 12.24 -57.71
N GLU A 76 46.54 11.13 -58.29
CA GLU A 76 45.23 10.54 -57.92
C GLU A 76 45.30 9.71 -56.64
N GLY A 77 46.47 9.16 -56.30
CA GLY A 77 46.68 8.47 -55.03
C GLY A 77 46.44 9.39 -53.83
N ILE A 78 46.95 10.62 -53.89
CA ILE A 78 46.83 11.62 -52.82
C ILE A 78 45.40 12.19 -52.76
N ARG A 79 44.82 12.58 -53.92
CA ARG A 79 43.44 13.07 -53.98
C ARG A 79 42.41 12.00 -53.60
N GLY A 80 42.65 10.75 -53.99
CA GLY A 80 41.85 9.59 -53.62
C GLY A 80 41.99 9.24 -52.13
N ALA A 81 43.21 9.33 -51.57
CA ALA A 81 43.44 9.15 -50.13
C ALA A 81 42.74 10.22 -49.30
N ALA A 82 42.81 11.49 -49.72
CA ALA A 82 42.09 12.59 -49.08
C ALA A 82 40.57 12.39 -49.10
N ARG A 83 40.00 11.92 -50.22
CA ARG A 83 38.56 11.59 -50.31
C ARG A 83 38.18 10.43 -49.39
N ARG A 84 39.00 9.36 -49.31
CA ARG A 84 38.76 8.23 -48.40
C ARG A 84 38.83 8.64 -46.93
N LEU A 85 39.81 9.46 -46.55
CA LEU A 85 39.94 10.00 -45.20
C LEU A 85 38.74 10.87 -44.82
N HIS A 86 38.28 11.71 -45.76
CA HIS A 86 37.07 12.51 -45.56
C HIS A 86 35.81 11.64 -45.35
N GLY A 87 35.66 10.56 -46.13
CA GLY A 87 34.60 9.57 -45.93
C GLY A 87 34.64 8.92 -44.54
N GLN A 88 35.82 8.44 -44.12
CA GLN A 88 36.00 7.85 -42.78
C GLN A 88 35.69 8.83 -41.64
N LYS A 89 36.03 10.11 -41.81
CA LYS A 89 35.69 11.17 -40.86
C LYS A 89 34.18 11.42 -40.78
N LEU A 90 33.50 11.46 -41.92
CA LEU A 90 32.03 11.61 -41.95
C LEU A 90 31.32 10.41 -41.32
N GLU A 91 31.80 9.20 -41.58
CA GLU A 91 31.30 7.97 -40.95
C GLU A 91 31.47 8.02 -39.42
N ALA A 92 32.65 8.39 -38.94
CA ALA A 92 32.91 8.47 -37.50
C ALA A 92 32.10 9.60 -36.82
N LEU A 93 31.87 10.73 -37.51
CA LEU A 93 30.95 11.79 -37.03
C LEU A 93 29.52 11.27 -36.90
N THR A 94 29.07 10.50 -37.89
CA THR A 94 27.73 9.87 -37.86
C THR A 94 27.62 8.90 -36.69
N ARG A 95 28.64 8.06 -36.46
CA ARG A 95 28.67 7.13 -35.32
C ARG A 95 28.64 7.86 -33.98
N VAL A 96 29.40 8.94 -33.83
CA VAL A 96 29.36 9.79 -32.62
C VAL A 96 27.95 10.35 -32.39
N ALA A 97 27.31 10.91 -33.41
CA ALA A 97 25.95 11.44 -33.29
C ALA A 97 24.95 10.36 -32.86
N LEU A 98 25.04 9.15 -33.46
CA LEU A 98 24.20 8.01 -33.08
C LEU A 98 24.43 7.55 -31.63
N MET A 99 25.69 7.49 -31.18
CA MET A 99 26.01 7.11 -29.79
C MET A 99 25.54 8.18 -28.78
N GLU A 100 25.65 9.47 -29.12
CA GLU A 100 25.11 10.55 -28.29
C GLU A 100 23.57 10.47 -28.17
N GLN A 101 22.89 10.20 -29.28
CA GLN A 101 21.45 9.96 -29.28
C GLN A 101 21.12 8.73 -28.43
N ARG A 102 21.87 7.63 -28.57
CA ARG A 102 21.67 6.41 -27.78
C ARG A 102 21.82 6.64 -26.28
N VAL A 103 22.80 7.43 -25.86
CA VAL A 103 22.98 7.82 -24.45
C VAL A 103 21.80 8.63 -23.93
N LYS A 104 21.31 9.61 -24.71
CA LYS A 104 20.13 10.41 -24.35
C LYS A 104 18.87 9.54 -24.25
N GLU A 105 18.69 8.61 -25.18
CA GLU A 105 17.58 7.67 -25.18
C GLU A 105 17.60 6.75 -23.96
N LEU A 106 18.75 6.16 -23.62
CA LEU A 106 18.88 5.33 -22.41
C LEU A 106 18.64 6.14 -21.12
N GLN A 107 18.99 7.42 -21.10
CA GLN A 107 18.64 8.31 -19.99
C GLN A 107 17.14 8.58 -19.90
N ARG A 108 16.46 8.75 -21.04
CA ARG A 108 15.01 8.89 -21.12
C ARG A 108 14.32 7.63 -20.61
N GLN A 109 14.69 6.46 -21.13
CA GLN A 109 14.17 5.15 -20.69
C GLN A 109 14.32 4.93 -19.19
N LYS A 110 15.47 5.32 -18.60
CA LYS A 110 15.68 5.21 -17.15
C LYS A 110 14.74 6.13 -16.35
N LYS A 111 14.42 7.32 -16.86
CA LYS A 111 13.47 8.23 -16.20
C LYS A 111 12.04 7.72 -16.32
N GLU A 112 11.66 7.22 -17.49
CA GLU A 112 10.33 6.64 -17.76
C GLU A 112 10.08 5.43 -16.89
N LEU A 113 11.01 4.46 -16.89
CA LEU A 113 10.95 3.30 -16.01
C LEU A 113 10.78 3.70 -14.55
N ARG A 114 11.50 4.73 -14.10
CA ARG A 114 11.38 5.20 -12.72
C ARG A 114 9.97 5.73 -12.43
N ILE A 115 9.40 6.52 -13.33
CA ILE A 115 8.06 7.08 -13.17
C ILE A 115 7.02 5.96 -13.18
N GLU A 116 7.08 5.06 -14.17
CA GLU A 116 6.18 3.91 -14.29
C GLU A 116 6.18 3.09 -12.99
N MET A 117 7.37 2.75 -12.52
CA MET A 117 7.53 1.96 -11.30
C MET A 117 7.11 2.71 -10.03
N GLU A 118 7.34 4.03 -9.96
CA GLU A 118 6.83 4.86 -8.84
C GLU A 118 5.30 4.89 -8.80
N VAL A 119 4.64 4.93 -9.96
CA VAL A 119 3.18 4.85 -10.06
C VAL A 119 2.68 3.48 -9.60
N GLU A 120 3.25 2.39 -10.10
CA GLU A 120 2.85 1.03 -9.70
C GLU A 120 3.04 0.79 -8.19
N VAL A 121 4.17 1.23 -7.65
CA VAL A 121 4.42 1.18 -6.20
C VAL A 121 3.39 2.01 -5.43
N ALA A 122 3.01 3.19 -5.92
CA ALA A 122 2.01 4.03 -5.26
C ALA A 122 0.62 3.37 -5.26
N LEU A 123 0.22 2.76 -6.38
CA LEU A 123 -1.04 2.02 -6.51
C LEU A 123 -1.10 0.85 -5.52
N LEU A 124 -0.08 -0.01 -5.52
CA LEU A 124 -0.01 -1.17 -4.61
C LEU A 124 0.03 -0.74 -3.13
N ARG A 125 0.72 0.36 -2.80
CA ARG A 125 0.70 0.92 -1.43
C ARG A 125 -0.67 1.45 -1.05
N GLY A 126 -1.40 2.05 -1.98
CA GLY A 126 -2.77 2.48 -1.80
C GLY A 126 -3.71 1.31 -1.51
N GLU A 127 -3.64 0.25 -2.33
CA GLU A 127 -4.38 -1.00 -2.10
C GLU A 127 -4.03 -1.63 -0.75
N LEU A 128 -2.74 -1.78 -0.44
CA LEU A 128 -2.27 -2.33 0.83
C LEU A 128 -2.77 -1.53 2.05
N ALA A 129 -2.77 -0.20 1.96
CA ALA A 129 -3.32 0.65 3.00
C ALA A 129 -4.84 0.46 3.14
N GLY A 130 -5.57 0.38 2.03
CA GLY A 130 -7.01 0.11 2.00
C GLY A 130 -7.35 -1.23 2.66
N GLU A 131 -6.66 -2.30 2.26
CA GLU A 131 -6.81 -3.64 2.82
C GLU A 131 -6.52 -3.69 4.32
N ARG A 132 -5.47 -3.00 4.79
CA ARG A 132 -5.16 -2.89 6.22
C ARG A 132 -6.25 -2.16 7.00
N VAL A 133 -6.84 -1.12 6.42
CA VAL A 133 -7.96 -0.40 7.04
C VAL A 133 -9.21 -1.27 7.09
N ALA A 134 -9.54 -1.98 6.00
CA ALA A 134 -10.65 -2.92 5.95
C ALA A 134 -10.49 -4.03 7.01
N ALA A 135 -9.33 -4.69 7.05
CA ALA A 135 -9.01 -5.71 8.05
C ALA A 135 -9.18 -5.20 9.49
N ARG A 136 -8.70 -3.98 9.79
CA ARG A 136 -8.85 -3.38 11.13
C ARG A 136 -10.30 -3.09 11.50
N ARG A 137 -11.11 -2.64 10.54
CA ARG A 137 -12.54 -2.38 10.74
C ARG A 137 -13.27 -3.68 11.08
N GLU A 138 -13.06 -4.73 10.30
CA GLU A 138 -13.69 -6.03 10.55
C GLU A 138 -13.18 -6.69 11.83
N GLU A 139 -11.89 -6.56 12.16
CA GLU A 139 -11.36 -6.99 13.47
C GLU A 139 -12.03 -6.23 14.63
N GLY A 140 -12.30 -4.94 14.46
CA GLY A 140 -13.05 -4.13 15.42
C GLY A 140 -14.46 -4.68 15.64
N GLN A 141 -15.20 -4.89 14.54
CA GLN A 141 -16.54 -5.48 14.58
C GLN A 141 -16.55 -6.86 15.23
N LEU A 142 -15.56 -7.70 14.91
CA LEU A 142 -15.41 -9.02 15.52
C LEU A 142 -15.19 -8.92 17.03
N ARG A 143 -14.35 -7.99 17.50
CA ARG A 143 -14.13 -7.76 18.93
C ARG A 143 -15.38 -7.26 19.63
N GLU A 144 -16.12 -6.34 19.02
CA GLU A 144 -17.37 -5.81 19.57
C GLU A 144 -18.43 -6.91 19.70
N LEU A 145 -18.62 -7.75 18.69
CA LEU A 145 -19.57 -8.87 18.75
C LEU A 145 -19.18 -9.91 19.80
N LEU A 146 -17.88 -10.20 19.95
CA LEU A 146 -17.40 -11.10 21.00
C LEU A 146 -17.58 -10.50 22.39
N ALA A 147 -17.34 -9.19 22.56
CA ALA A 147 -17.59 -8.49 23.81
C ALA A 147 -19.08 -8.52 24.19
N GLN A 148 -19.97 -8.22 23.24
CA GLN A 148 -21.42 -8.28 23.45
C GLN A 148 -21.88 -9.68 23.87
N GLN A 149 -21.31 -10.74 23.30
CA GLN A 149 -21.62 -12.12 23.73
C GLN A 149 -21.17 -12.39 25.17
N VAL A 150 -19.99 -11.90 25.55
CA VAL A 150 -19.50 -12.03 26.93
C VAL A 150 -20.37 -11.24 27.90
N ASP A 151 -20.73 -10.01 27.56
CA ASP A 151 -21.58 -9.15 28.40
C ASP A 151 -22.99 -9.74 28.56
N ALA A 152 -23.58 -10.26 27.47
CA ALA A 152 -24.86 -10.96 27.52
C ALA A 152 -24.79 -12.20 28.43
N GLN A 153 -23.74 -13.01 28.30
CA GLN A 153 -23.52 -14.16 29.18
C GLN A 153 -23.33 -13.77 30.64
N GLN A 154 -22.59 -12.69 30.92
CA GLN A 154 -22.41 -12.18 32.28
C GLN A 154 -23.72 -11.68 32.87
N SER A 155 -24.47 -10.86 32.14
CA SER A 155 -25.78 -10.37 32.60
C SER A 155 -26.76 -11.51 32.87
N SER A 156 -26.76 -12.56 32.05
CA SER A 156 -27.55 -13.78 32.29
C SER A 156 -27.13 -14.50 33.57
N ARG A 157 -25.82 -14.64 33.80
CA ARG A 157 -25.29 -15.25 35.04
C ARG A 157 -25.65 -14.41 36.27
N ASP A 158 -25.52 -13.10 36.20
CA ASP A 158 -25.85 -12.20 37.30
C ASP A 158 -27.34 -12.27 37.67
N LEU A 159 -28.22 -12.39 36.68
CA LEU A 159 -29.66 -12.61 36.90
C LEU A 159 -29.92 -13.96 37.58
N GLN A 160 -29.29 -15.04 37.10
CA GLN A 160 -29.38 -16.36 37.72
C GLN A 160 -28.89 -16.34 39.17
N GLU A 161 -27.76 -15.68 39.45
CA GLU A 161 -27.26 -15.53 40.81
C GLU A 161 -28.22 -14.74 41.71
N GLN A 162 -28.85 -13.69 41.21
CA GLN A 162 -29.84 -12.92 41.96
C GLN A 162 -31.09 -13.76 42.28
N GLU A 163 -31.59 -14.53 41.32
CA GLU A 163 -32.71 -15.44 41.51
C GLU A 163 -32.38 -16.53 42.53
N GLN A 164 -31.20 -17.14 42.43
CA GLN A 164 -30.72 -18.11 43.42
C GLN A 164 -30.59 -17.52 44.83
N ARG A 165 -30.11 -16.27 44.95
CA ARG A 165 -30.05 -15.57 46.24
C ARG A 165 -31.44 -15.36 46.83
N ARG A 166 -32.44 -14.97 46.02
CA ARG A 166 -33.83 -14.80 46.48
C ARG A 166 -34.43 -16.13 46.94
N LEU A 167 -34.21 -17.20 46.19
CA LEU A 167 -34.62 -18.55 46.56
C LEU A 167 -33.99 -19.01 47.88
N SER A 168 -32.69 -18.77 48.07
CA SER A 168 -32.04 -19.10 49.34
C SER A 168 -32.62 -18.32 50.52
N GLN A 169 -32.97 -17.04 50.33
CA GLN A 169 -33.56 -16.22 51.39
C GLN A 169 -34.94 -16.72 51.80
N GLU A 170 -35.81 -17.05 50.84
CA GLU A 170 -37.12 -17.61 51.15
C GLU A 170 -37.02 -19.03 51.73
N ARG A 171 -36.05 -19.84 51.27
CA ARG A 171 -35.78 -21.15 51.88
C ARG A 171 -35.39 -21.02 53.35
N ASP A 172 -34.45 -20.14 53.67
CA ASP A 172 -33.98 -19.91 55.04
C ASP A 172 -35.14 -19.36 55.90
N ARG A 173 -36.01 -18.52 55.33
CA ARG A 173 -37.23 -18.02 56.01
C ARG A 173 -38.19 -19.16 56.34
N VAL A 174 -38.49 -20.04 55.39
CA VAL A 174 -39.32 -21.24 55.60
C VAL A 174 -38.71 -22.13 56.69
N GLU A 175 -37.40 -22.38 56.64
CA GLU A 175 -36.70 -23.19 57.65
C GLU A 175 -36.77 -22.56 59.04
N SER A 176 -36.57 -21.25 59.15
CA SER A 176 -36.68 -20.52 60.43
C SER A 176 -38.09 -20.58 61.01
N LEU A 177 -39.13 -20.46 60.19
CA LEU A 177 -40.53 -20.57 60.61
C LEU A 177 -40.87 -22.00 61.02
N ARG A 178 -40.37 -23.02 60.31
CA ARG A 178 -40.50 -24.43 60.71
C ARG A 178 -39.86 -24.69 62.07
N GLN A 179 -38.68 -24.12 62.32
CA GLN A 179 -38.01 -24.26 63.62
C GLN A 179 -38.81 -23.57 64.73
N ARG A 180 -39.20 -22.30 64.53
CA ARG A 180 -40.03 -21.55 65.50
C ARG A 180 -41.35 -22.24 65.80
N LEU A 181 -41.97 -22.86 64.79
CA LEU A 181 -43.20 -23.64 64.96
C LEU A 181 -42.96 -24.84 65.89
N LYS A 182 -41.87 -25.60 65.69
CA LYS A 182 -41.51 -26.74 66.54
C LYS A 182 -41.24 -26.30 67.98
N GLU A 183 -40.53 -25.19 68.17
CA GLU A 183 -40.24 -24.63 69.48
C GLU A 183 -41.52 -24.17 70.20
N ALA A 184 -42.42 -23.46 69.51
CA ALA A 184 -43.70 -23.02 70.06
C ALA A 184 -44.62 -24.20 70.41
N GLN A 185 -44.61 -25.28 69.60
CA GLN A 185 -45.32 -26.52 69.90
C GLN A 185 -44.76 -27.19 71.16
N GLY A 186 -43.43 -27.30 71.27
CA GLY A 186 -42.80 -27.86 72.48
C GLY A 186 -43.07 -27.05 73.75
N GLN A 187 -43.24 -25.72 73.65
CA GLN A 187 -43.64 -24.88 74.79
C GLN A 187 -45.10 -25.08 75.19
N LEU A 188 -45.98 -25.39 74.23
CA LEU A 188 -47.39 -25.68 74.49
C LEU A 188 -47.56 -26.91 75.39
N ASP A 189 -46.66 -27.89 75.25
CA ASP A 189 -46.66 -29.13 76.04
C ASP A 189 -46.19 -28.92 77.49
N LEU A 190 -45.62 -27.75 77.83
CA LEU A 190 -44.98 -27.46 79.12
C LEU A 190 -45.74 -26.43 79.99
N GLN A 191 -46.86 -25.86 79.52
CA GLN A 191 -47.55 -24.72 80.17
C GLN A 191 -48.94 -25.07 80.75
N PRO A 192 -49.40 -24.39 81.81
CA PRO A 192 -50.72 -24.59 82.44
C PRO A 192 -51.89 -24.12 81.55
N GLU A 193 -53.09 -24.67 81.79
CA GLU A 193 -54.28 -24.50 80.93
C GLU A 193 -54.70 -23.03 80.72
N ASP A 194 -54.55 -22.18 81.74
CA ASP A 194 -54.98 -20.77 81.71
C ASP A 194 -54.24 -19.90 80.67
N GLN A 195 -53.06 -20.32 80.21
CA GLN A 195 -52.25 -19.61 79.20
C GLN A 195 -52.27 -20.31 77.83
N ARG A 196 -52.90 -21.49 77.76
CA ARG A 196 -52.83 -22.41 76.61
C ARG A 196 -53.54 -21.87 75.37
N GLU A 197 -54.68 -21.19 75.54
CA GLU A 197 -55.43 -20.60 74.42
C GLU A 197 -54.64 -19.52 73.66
N ARG A 198 -53.93 -18.65 74.40
CA ARG A 198 -53.10 -17.59 73.79
C ARG A 198 -51.90 -18.19 73.05
N LEU A 199 -51.29 -19.23 73.60
CA LEU A 199 -50.19 -19.95 72.96
C LEU A 199 -50.66 -20.73 71.71
N LEU A 200 -51.86 -21.31 71.75
CA LEU A 200 -52.48 -21.94 70.57
C LEU A 200 -52.70 -20.94 69.43
N GLN A 201 -53.17 -19.73 69.73
CA GLN A 201 -53.28 -18.65 68.75
C GLN A 201 -51.92 -18.29 68.15
N GLY A 202 -50.88 -18.13 68.97
CA GLY A 202 -49.52 -17.88 68.48
C GLY A 202 -48.94 -19.01 67.60
N VAL A 203 -49.22 -20.28 67.94
CA VAL A 203 -48.85 -21.43 67.09
C VAL A 203 -49.59 -21.39 65.75
N GLN A 204 -50.88 -21.04 65.77
CA GLN A 204 -51.70 -20.92 64.57
C GLN A 204 -51.19 -19.79 63.65
N GLU A 205 -50.84 -18.63 64.21
CA GLU A 205 -50.22 -17.53 63.46
C GLU A 205 -48.89 -17.94 62.82
N ILE A 206 -48.03 -18.67 63.53
CA ILE A 206 -46.76 -19.17 62.96
C ILE A 206 -47.02 -20.18 61.84
N ARG A 207 -48.06 -21.03 61.94
CA ARG A 207 -48.46 -21.94 60.86
C ARG A 207 -48.91 -21.19 59.62
N GLU A 208 -49.75 -20.18 59.78
CA GLU A 208 -50.21 -19.36 58.66
C GLU A 208 -49.06 -18.61 57.99
N GLN A 209 -48.11 -18.08 58.77
CA GLN A 209 -46.89 -17.47 58.25
C GLN A 209 -46.01 -18.48 57.51
N LEU A 210 -45.89 -19.71 58.04
CA LEU A 210 -45.14 -20.79 57.39
C LEU A 210 -45.79 -21.19 56.06
N ASP A 211 -47.10 -21.38 56.02
CA ASP A 211 -47.83 -21.72 54.80
C ASP A 211 -47.71 -20.62 53.73
N ALA A 212 -47.77 -19.35 54.15
CA ALA A 212 -47.55 -18.22 53.25
C ALA A 212 -46.11 -18.16 52.70
N ALA A 213 -45.10 -18.38 53.55
CA ALA A 213 -43.70 -18.43 53.13
C ALA A 213 -43.39 -19.65 52.23
N GLN A 214 -44.00 -20.79 52.52
CA GLN A 214 -43.87 -22.02 51.72
C GLN A 214 -44.40 -21.80 50.30
N ARG A 215 -45.58 -21.17 50.17
CA ARG A 215 -46.13 -20.80 48.85
C ARG A 215 -45.24 -19.81 48.11
N ALA A 216 -44.71 -18.79 48.79
CA ALA A 216 -43.80 -17.83 48.17
C ALA A 216 -42.51 -18.49 47.66
N TYR A 217 -41.96 -19.46 48.40
CA TYR A 217 -40.82 -20.25 47.96
C TYR A 217 -41.16 -21.12 46.73
N GLU A 218 -42.28 -21.85 46.79
CA GLU A 218 -42.75 -22.69 45.67
C GLU A 218 -42.98 -21.84 44.40
N ASP A 219 -43.65 -20.69 44.53
CA ASP A 219 -43.89 -19.77 43.41
C ASP A 219 -42.57 -19.27 42.77
N LEU A 220 -41.54 -19.00 43.56
CA LEU A 220 -40.22 -18.61 43.05
C LEU A 220 -39.50 -19.78 42.37
N GLU A 221 -39.61 -20.99 42.91
CA GLU A 221 -39.03 -22.21 42.32
C GLU A 221 -39.69 -22.52 40.97
N PHE A 222 -41.02 -22.40 40.89
CA PHE A 222 -41.74 -22.52 39.63
C PHE A 222 -41.30 -21.48 38.61
N GLN A 223 -41.16 -20.21 39.01
CA GLN A 223 -40.68 -19.15 38.11
C GLN A 223 -39.27 -19.40 37.59
N GLN A 224 -38.37 -19.96 38.41
CA GLN A 224 -37.02 -20.33 37.97
C GLN A 224 -37.09 -21.45 36.92
N LEU A 225 -37.85 -22.51 37.20
CA LEU A 225 -37.98 -23.66 36.30
C LEU A 225 -38.64 -23.27 34.97
N GLU A 226 -39.62 -22.36 34.98
CA GLU A 226 -40.19 -21.83 33.74
C GLU A 226 -39.11 -21.14 32.90
N ARG A 227 -38.31 -20.25 33.51
CA ARG A 227 -37.22 -19.54 32.81
C ARG A 227 -36.17 -20.48 32.25
N GLU A 228 -35.76 -21.48 33.03
CA GLU A 228 -34.81 -22.50 32.59
C GLU A 228 -35.38 -23.33 31.44
N SER A 229 -36.67 -23.68 31.48
CA SER A 229 -37.36 -24.38 30.40
C SER A 229 -37.44 -23.54 29.13
N TRP A 230 -37.74 -22.24 29.23
CA TRP A 230 -37.74 -21.32 28.08
C TRP A 230 -36.35 -21.22 27.45
N GLN A 231 -35.29 -21.13 28.26
CA GLN A 231 -33.90 -21.09 27.78
C GLN A 231 -33.48 -22.41 27.12
N GLU A 232 -33.84 -23.54 27.71
CA GLU A 232 -33.54 -24.86 27.15
C GLU A 232 -34.27 -25.10 25.83
N GLU A 233 -35.52 -24.64 25.70
CA GLU A 233 -36.28 -24.71 24.46
C GLU A 233 -35.69 -23.80 23.38
N GLU A 234 -35.20 -22.62 23.72
CA GLU A 234 -34.49 -21.71 22.81
C GLU A 234 -33.14 -22.30 22.36
N GLU A 235 -32.37 -22.91 23.27
CA GLU A 235 -31.12 -23.60 22.96
C GLU A 235 -31.33 -24.85 22.09
N ARG A 236 -32.41 -25.62 22.30
CA ARG A 236 -32.77 -26.76 21.43
C ARG A 236 -33.34 -26.34 20.08
N GLY A 237 -34.13 -25.27 20.06
CA GLY A 237 -34.78 -24.72 18.87
C GLY A 237 -33.80 -24.00 17.93
N SER A 238 -32.68 -23.54 18.47
CA SER A 238 -31.60 -22.91 17.72
C SER A 238 -30.37 -23.83 17.67
N PRO A 239 -30.20 -24.69 16.63
CA PRO A 239 -29.01 -25.53 16.47
C PRO A 239 -27.68 -24.72 16.37
N GLY A 240 -27.75 -23.39 16.44
CA GLY A 240 -26.66 -22.46 16.55
C GLY A 240 -25.97 -22.36 17.91
N ALA A 241 -26.58 -22.80 19.02
CA ALA A 241 -26.04 -22.54 20.38
C ALA A 241 -24.63 -23.10 20.64
N ARG A 242 -24.20 -24.13 19.87
CA ARG A 242 -22.85 -24.71 19.96
C ARG A 242 -21.91 -24.31 18.82
N THR A 243 -22.42 -23.62 17.80
CA THR A 243 -21.60 -23.10 16.69
C THR A 243 -21.30 -21.63 16.95
N PRO A 244 -20.09 -21.14 16.64
CA PRO A 244 -19.82 -19.70 16.68
C PRO A 244 -20.90 -18.99 15.88
N HIS A 245 -21.47 -17.91 16.42
CA HIS A 245 -22.49 -17.13 15.75
C HIS A 245 -22.11 -16.95 14.27
N PRO A 246 -22.97 -17.28 13.29
CA PRO A 246 -22.60 -17.30 11.86
C PRO A 246 -21.88 -16.02 11.40
N LYS A 247 -22.24 -14.87 11.96
CA LYS A 247 -21.59 -13.59 11.71
C LYS A 247 -20.14 -13.52 12.21
N VAL A 248 -19.84 -14.10 13.36
CA VAL A 248 -18.48 -14.20 13.92
C VAL A 248 -17.60 -15.05 13.00
N GLN A 249 -18.13 -16.17 12.50
CA GLN A 249 -17.39 -17.04 11.58
C GLN A 249 -17.13 -16.36 10.23
N GLU A 250 -18.13 -15.66 9.68
CA GLU A 250 -18.00 -14.87 8.45
C GLU A 250 -16.92 -13.78 8.59
N LEU A 251 -16.97 -12.99 9.68
CA LEU A 251 -15.98 -11.94 9.94
C LEU A 251 -14.58 -12.52 10.17
N GLN A 252 -14.45 -13.65 10.86
CA GLN A 252 -13.16 -14.33 11.02
C GLN A 252 -12.58 -14.77 9.67
N ALA A 253 -13.42 -15.32 8.80
CA ALA A 253 -13.01 -15.71 7.45
C ALA A 253 -12.60 -14.50 6.60
N SER A 254 -13.38 -13.41 6.66
CA SER A 254 -13.10 -12.16 5.93
C SER A 254 -11.80 -11.50 6.41
N VAL A 255 -11.58 -11.39 7.73
CA VAL A 255 -10.32 -10.92 8.31
C VAL A 255 -9.14 -11.78 7.87
N ALA A 256 -9.31 -13.11 7.83
CA ALA A 256 -8.27 -14.01 7.36
C ALA A 256 -7.97 -13.80 5.85
N GLN A 257 -9.01 -13.55 5.04
CA GLN A 257 -8.86 -13.20 3.62
C GLN A 257 -8.10 -11.89 3.43
N HIS A 258 -8.48 -10.82 4.14
CA HIS A 258 -7.76 -9.54 4.08
C HIS A 258 -6.30 -9.70 4.50
N LYS A 259 -6.01 -10.48 5.55
CA LYS A 259 -4.62 -10.78 5.97
C LYS A 259 -3.81 -11.47 4.87
N ARG A 260 -4.40 -12.44 4.17
CA ARG A 260 -3.75 -13.10 3.02
C ARG A 260 -3.52 -12.11 1.89
N ARG A 261 -4.51 -11.27 1.56
CA ARG A 261 -4.37 -10.24 0.52
C ARG A 261 -3.26 -9.24 0.83
N ILE A 262 -3.16 -8.80 2.09
CA ILE A 262 -2.08 -7.94 2.60
C ILE A 262 -0.71 -8.59 2.36
N GLN A 263 -0.54 -9.88 2.68
CA GLN A 263 0.72 -10.60 2.47
C GLN A 263 1.10 -10.64 1.00
N VAL A 264 0.15 -10.97 0.12
CA VAL A 264 0.37 -10.98 -1.34
C VAL A 264 0.79 -9.59 -1.84
N LEU A 265 0.12 -8.52 -1.40
CA LEU A 265 0.47 -7.15 -1.79
C LEU A 265 1.86 -6.74 -1.29
N GLU A 266 2.25 -7.16 -0.08
CA GLU A 266 3.59 -6.93 0.45
C GLU A 266 4.68 -7.68 -0.33
N GLU A 267 4.39 -8.91 -0.78
CA GLU A 267 5.28 -9.68 -1.64
C GLU A 267 5.40 -9.05 -3.03
N GLN A 268 4.30 -8.59 -3.61
CA GLN A 268 4.30 -7.85 -4.88
C GLN A 268 5.13 -6.57 -4.78
N LEU A 269 5.03 -5.82 -3.68
CA LEU A 269 5.88 -4.64 -3.47
C LEU A 269 7.37 -4.98 -3.39
N LYS A 270 7.72 -6.13 -2.80
CA LYS A 270 9.12 -6.59 -2.72
C LYS A 270 9.64 -6.98 -4.10
N SER A 271 8.90 -7.82 -4.83
CA SER A 271 9.30 -8.26 -6.18
C SER A 271 9.40 -7.08 -7.14
N LEU A 272 8.48 -6.11 -7.04
CA LEU A 272 8.52 -4.89 -7.84
C LEU A 272 9.75 -4.02 -7.53
N GLY A 273 10.15 -3.93 -6.27
CA GLY A 273 11.39 -3.27 -5.86
C GLY A 273 12.65 -3.94 -6.44
N GLU A 274 12.67 -5.28 -6.46
CA GLU A 274 13.76 -6.06 -7.06
C GLU A 274 13.81 -5.89 -8.59
N GLN A 275 12.64 -5.88 -9.24
CA GLN A 275 12.49 -5.62 -10.66
C GLN A 275 13.02 -4.22 -11.02
N MET A 276 12.58 -3.18 -10.31
CA MET A 276 13.09 -1.82 -10.47
C MET A 276 14.63 -1.78 -10.39
N ALA A 277 15.19 -2.43 -9.37
CA ALA A 277 16.63 -2.45 -9.16
C ALA A 277 17.36 -3.20 -10.26
N SER A 278 16.82 -4.31 -10.77
CA SER A 278 17.43 -5.09 -11.84
C SER A 278 17.41 -4.35 -13.19
N GLU A 279 16.26 -3.78 -13.57
CA GLU A 279 16.10 -3.05 -14.82
C GLU A 279 16.88 -1.72 -14.83
N SER A 280 16.86 -0.96 -13.73
CA SER A 280 17.66 0.26 -13.57
C SER A 280 19.16 -0.02 -13.68
N ARG A 281 19.63 -1.16 -13.12
CA ARG A 281 21.02 -1.62 -13.30
C ARG A 281 21.30 -1.97 -14.76
N GLY A 282 20.40 -2.69 -15.43
CA GLY A 282 20.54 -3.03 -16.86
C GLY A 282 20.63 -1.80 -17.77
N LEU A 283 19.76 -0.81 -17.57
CA LEU A 283 19.81 0.46 -18.32
C LEU A 283 21.07 1.26 -18.02
N SER A 284 21.56 1.23 -16.77
CA SER A 284 22.81 1.90 -16.39
C SER A 284 24.02 1.28 -17.07
N ARG A 285 24.11 -0.06 -17.14
CA ARG A 285 25.16 -0.77 -17.87
C ARG A 285 25.14 -0.45 -19.37
N LYS A 286 23.98 -0.54 -20.02
CA LYS A 286 23.82 -0.16 -21.44
C LYS A 286 24.25 1.28 -21.70
N ARG A 287 23.99 2.20 -20.76
CA ARG A 287 24.41 3.60 -20.87
C ARG A 287 25.93 3.74 -20.73
N GLU A 288 26.54 3.02 -19.81
CA GLU A 288 28.00 2.99 -19.64
C GLU A 288 28.70 2.43 -20.88
N GLU A 289 28.20 1.34 -21.45
CA GLU A 289 28.69 0.76 -22.71
C GLU A 289 28.58 1.77 -23.87
N ALA A 290 27.43 2.45 -24.01
CA ALA A 290 27.25 3.47 -25.04
C ALA A 290 28.18 4.69 -24.85
N LEU A 291 28.47 5.06 -23.59
CA LEU A 291 29.42 6.13 -23.27
C LEU A 291 30.87 5.73 -23.59
N GLN A 292 31.24 4.47 -23.33
CA GLN A 292 32.54 3.93 -23.71
C GLN A 292 32.71 3.92 -25.23
N ALA A 293 31.72 3.42 -25.97
CA ALA A 293 31.71 3.42 -27.44
C ALA A 293 31.76 4.85 -28.02
N LEU A 294 31.02 5.79 -27.42
CA LEU A 294 31.08 7.20 -27.78
C LEU A 294 32.48 7.79 -27.59
N THR A 295 33.15 7.45 -26.48
CA THR A 295 34.50 7.91 -26.17
C THR A 295 35.51 7.37 -27.19
N GLN A 296 35.37 6.09 -27.58
CA GLN A 296 36.21 5.45 -28.60
C GLN A 296 36.02 6.07 -30.00
N GLU A 297 34.78 6.33 -30.43
CA GLU A 297 34.55 6.98 -31.73
C GLU A 297 35.00 8.46 -31.72
N ARG A 298 34.91 9.14 -30.56
CA ARG A 298 35.50 10.49 -30.40
C ARG A 298 37.02 10.47 -30.48
N SER A 299 37.71 9.51 -29.83
CA SER A 299 39.17 9.40 -29.95
C SER A 299 39.59 9.05 -31.37
N ARG A 300 38.88 8.14 -32.04
CA ARG A 300 39.08 7.83 -33.46
C ARG A 300 38.91 9.06 -34.36
N LEU A 301 37.89 9.89 -34.10
CA LEU A 301 37.71 11.15 -34.83
C LEU A 301 38.90 12.10 -34.62
N LEU A 302 39.42 12.21 -33.40
CA LEU A 302 40.59 13.03 -33.12
C LEU A 302 41.82 12.54 -33.91
N GLU A 303 42.06 11.23 -33.94
CA GLU A 303 43.14 10.63 -34.74
C GLU A 303 42.99 10.92 -36.24
N LEU A 304 41.78 10.76 -36.80
CA LEU A 304 41.48 11.09 -38.20
C LEU A 304 41.68 12.59 -38.52
N ASN A 305 41.41 13.47 -37.55
CA ASN A 305 41.67 14.91 -37.70
C ASN A 305 43.17 15.22 -37.69
N CYS A 306 43.97 14.55 -36.84
CA CYS A 306 45.42 14.71 -36.81
C CYS A 306 46.09 14.30 -38.14
N LEU A 307 45.64 13.20 -38.75
CA LEU A 307 46.12 12.75 -40.06
C LEU A 307 45.79 13.72 -41.21
N GLN A 308 44.77 14.57 -41.03
CA GLN A 308 44.41 15.63 -41.98
C GLN A 308 45.25 16.90 -41.78
N GLY A 309 45.84 17.09 -40.59
CA GLY A 309 46.56 18.29 -40.16
C GLY A 309 48.05 18.36 -40.53
N THR A 310 48.61 17.33 -41.17
CA THR A 310 49.97 17.37 -41.73
C THR A 310 49.94 17.36 -43.26
N PRO A 311 49.95 18.55 -43.88
CA PRO A 311 50.78 18.83 -45.02
C PRO A 311 51.87 19.82 -44.59
N ASP A 312 53.11 19.35 -44.50
CA ASP A 312 54.25 20.26 -44.60
C ASP A 312 54.09 21.08 -45.89
N GLY A 313 54.22 22.40 -45.76
CA GLY A 313 54.44 23.33 -46.87
C GLY A 313 53.23 24.16 -47.26
N ASP A 314 53.10 25.31 -46.59
CA ASP A 314 52.69 26.60 -47.15
C ASP A 314 51.45 26.63 -48.04
N PHE A 315 50.27 26.86 -47.46
CA PHE A 315 49.30 27.76 -48.09
C PHE A 315 48.55 28.59 -47.04
N SER A 316 48.93 29.86 -47.04
CA SER A 316 48.26 31.02 -46.46
C SER A 316 46.79 31.08 -46.87
N GLU A 317 45.88 31.08 -45.89
CA GLU A 317 44.88 32.12 -45.63
C GLU A 317 43.86 31.61 -44.60
N PRO A 318 43.50 32.39 -43.57
CA PRO A 318 42.36 32.06 -42.73
C PRO A 318 41.11 32.41 -43.54
N SER A 319 40.55 31.42 -44.25
CA SER A 319 39.22 31.55 -44.83
C SER A 319 38.21 31.66 -43.69
N GLN A 320 37.95 32.91 -43.33
CA GLN A 320 36.94 33.41 -42.44
C GLN A 320 35.56 33.17 -43.07
N ALA A 321 35.17 31.91 -43.28
CA ALA A 321 33.86 31.57 -43.82
C ALA A 321 33.50 30.12 -43.46
N LEU A 322 32.27 29.94 -42.95
CA LEU A 322 31.56 28.68 -42.67
C LEU A 322 32.10 27.87 -41.48
N THR A 323 31.44 27.79 -40.32
CA THR A 323 30.03 27.40 -40.18
C THR A 323 29.53 27.84 -38.81
N LYS A 324 28.69 28.88 -38.78
CA LYS A 324 27.84 29.18 -37.61
C LYS A 324 26.70 28.16 -37.62
N LEU A 325 26.90 27.00 -37.00
CA LEU A 325 25.80 26.11 -36.65
C LEU A 325 25.03 26.77 -35.49
N LEU A 326 23.91 27.40 -35.83
CA LEU A 326 22.94 27.89 -34.86
C LEU A 326 22.33 26.68 -34.15
N PHE A 327 22.80 26.44 -32.93
CA PHE A 327 22.11 25.59 -31.98
C PHE A 327 20.95 26.38 -31.39
N THR A 328 19.73 26.16 -31.88
CA THR A 328 18.53 26.65 -31.21
C THR A 328 18.19 25.70 -30.06
N GLN A 329 18.89 25.84 -28.93
CA GLN A 329 18.34 25.39 -27.66
C GLN A 329 17.37 26.45 -27.18
N LYS A 330 16.07 26.15 -27.22
CA LYS A 330 15.14 26.82 -26.31
C LYS A 330 15.43 26.28 -24.92
N THR A 331 16.27 26.99 -24.18
CA THR A 331 16.30 26.89 -22.73
C THR A 331 15.76 28.17 -22.15
N ASP A 332 14.96 27.97 -21.12
CA ASP A 332 14.30 28.99 -20.34
C ASP A 332 15.17 30.21 -20.03
N ARG A 333 14.48 31.34 -19.98
CA ARG A 333 14.98 32.67 -19.68
C ARG A 333 16.02 32.67 -18.57
N GLN A 334 17.28 32.93 -18.94
CA GLN A 334 18.24 33.68 -18.13
C GLN A 334 19.26 34.32 -19.08
N LEU A 335 19.09 35.63 -19.31
CA LEU A 335 20.08 36.47 -19.98
C LEU A 335 21.28 36.62 -19.04
N LEU A 336 22.40 35.94 -19.31
CA LEU A 336 23.68 36.39 -18.79
C LEU A 336 24.17 37.55 -19.67
N VAL A 337 24.01 38.77 -19.16
CA VAL A 337 24.71 39.94 -19.68
C VAL A 337 26.15 39.84 -19.17
N LEU A 338 27.11 39.56 -20.06
CA LEU A 338 28.52 39.85 -19.76
C LEU A 338 28.67 41.37 -19.76
N GLN A 339 28.83 41.97 -18.58
CA GLN A 339 29.30 43.34 -18.43
C GLN A 339 30.81 43.41 -18.62
N ASP A 340 31.26 44.35 -19.44
CA ASP A 340 32.67 44.73 -19.58
C ASP A 340 33.22 45.29 -18.25
N PRO A 341 34.45 44.92 -17.84
CA PRO A 341 35.03 45.31 -16.55
C PRO A 341 35.64 46.73 -16.56
N GLY A 342 34.96 47.70 -17.19
CA GLY A 342 35.48 49.05 -17.43
C GLY A 342 34.63 50.21 -16.89
N ALA A 343 33.45 49.96 -16.32
CA ALA A 343 32.55 51.02 -15.86
C ALA A 343 32.11 50.81 -14.40
N LEU A 344 33.09 50.79 -13.48
CA LEU A 344 32.83 51.03 -12.06
C LEU A 344 33.23 52.46 -11.71
N ALA A 345 32.36 53.41 -12.05
CA ALA A 345 32.31 54.69 -11.37
C ALA A 345 30.92 55.30 -11.54
N ALA A 346 30.27 55.58 -10.41
CA ALA A 346 29.01 56.29 -10.26
C ALA A 346 27.73 55.50 -10.64
N SER A 347 27.15 54.81 -9.66
CA SER A 347 25.86 55.23 -9.07
C SER A 347 25.34 54.16 -8.11
N THR A 348 25.52 54.42 -6.82
CA THR A 348 24.68 53.89 -5.75
C THR A 348 23.25 54.40 -5.94
N SER A 349 22.25 53.52 -5.97
CA SER A 349 20.95 53.71 -5.31
C SER A 349 20.01 52.51 -5.50
N ALA A 350 19.30 52.21 -4.42
CA ALA A 350 18.38 51.10 -4.22
C ALA A 350 17.22 51.06 -5.22
N SER A 351 16.69 49.86 -5.50
CA SER A 351 15.24 49.66 -5.59
C SER A 351 14.88 48.18 -5.55
N SER A 352 14.12 47.81 -4.52
CA SER A 352 13.36 46.57 -4.41
C SER A 352 12.18 46.58 -5.39
N CYS A 353 12.08 45.58 -6.26
CA CYS A 353 10.86 45.34 -7.04
C CYS A 353 10.41 43.89 -6.88
N LEU A 354 9.42 43.70 -6.02
CA LEU A 354 8.59 42.49 -5.93
C LEU A 354 7.66 42.47 -7.14
N PHE A 355 7.74 41.44 -7.99
CA PHE A 355 6.72 41.20 -9.01
C PHE A 355 5.69 40.21 -8.47
N SER A 356 4.51 40.73 -8.14
CA SER A 356 3.28 39.98 -7.92
C SER A 356 2.68 39.61 -9.29
N VAL A 357 2.35 38.33 -9.48
CA VAL A 357 1.64 37.85 -10.67
C VAL A 357 0.24 37.40 -10.24
N HIS A 358 -0.76 38.22 -10.57
CA HIS A 358 -2.15 37.79 -10.59
C HIS A 358 -2.43 37.08 -11.91
N SER A 359 -2.85 35.82 -11.84
CA SER A 359 -3.39 35.06 -12.97
C SER A 359 -4.91 35.23 -12.97
N SER A 360 -5.43 35.90 -13.99
CA SER A 360 -6.85 35.91 -14.32
C SER A 360 -6.99 35.27 -15.70
N LEU A 361 -7.51 34.04 -15.72
CA LEU A 361 -8.09 33.43 -16.91
C LEU A 361 -9.60 33.57 -16.80
N GLN A 362 -10.19 34.22 -17.80
CA GLN A 362 -11.62 34.19 -18.12
C GLN A 362 -11.79 33.32 -19.36
#